data_AF-A0A2A9CZF7-F1
#
_entry.id   AF-A0A2A9CZF7-F1
#
_cell.length_a   1.000
_cell.length_b   1.000
_cell.length_c   1.000
_cell.angle_alpha   90.00
_cell.angle_beta   90.00
_cell.angle_gamma   90.00
#
_symmetry.space_group_name_H-M   'P 1'
#
loop_
_entity.id
_entity.type
_entity.pdbx_description
1 polymer ?
#
loop_
_entity_poly.entity_id
_entity_poly.type
_entity_poly.pdbx_seq_one_letter_code
_entity_poly.pdbx_strand_id
1 'polypeptide(L)'
;MALLSWLRRLAERGGHTEEDTPLSHREATPAEEELRAQLSANPNDRKAFDALAEIVRQRADEGTRLDPLTGDPDAEVDGAAAAPADGTTELTTQQNDAIWALAEELAGTPRAWLPLVVMARLSLDSDREGAMRRLNLACERETTGLALTHAVAMLRDAGAATEAVTFGVAHWDLASRTAGAGGEVIMAALETGRIEEARRLLDSLEGASSSAQIGDLDRLVEAAEARHRAPTGE
;
A
#
# COMPACT_ATOMS: atom_id res chain seq x y z
N MET A 1 -6.51 10.99 0.21
CA MET A 1 -6.69 10.75 -1.24
C MET A 1 -5.37 10.63 -2.03
N ALA A 2 -4.45 11.61 -2.03
CA ALA A 2 -3.21 11.55 -2.85
C ALA A 2 -2.18 10.46 -2.47
N LEU A 3 -2.29 9.89 -1.27
CA LEU A 3 -1.46 8.80 -0.75
C LEU A 3 -2.05 7.41 -1.04
N LEU A 4 -3.38 7.33 -1.13
CA LEU A 4 -4.12 6.09 -1.43
C LEU A 4 -4.06 5.77 -2.92
N SER A 5 -4.20 6.81 -3.76
CA SER A 5 -3.88 6.74 -5.19
C SER A 5 -2.41 6.38 -5.46
N TRP A 6 -1.54 6.55 -4.46
CA TRP A 6 -0.11 6.30 -4.57
C TRP A 6 0.27 4.86 -4.24
N LEU A 7 -0.20 4.31 -3.12
CA LEU A 7 -0.03 2.87 -2.84
C LEU A 7 -0.76 2.02 -3.87
N ARG A 8 -1.91 2.48 -4.37
CA ARG A 8 -2.64 1.82 -5.46
C ARG A 8 -1.80 1.77 -6.75
N ARG A 9 -1.19 2.88 -7.16
CA ARG A 9 -0.30 2.95 -8.35
C ARG A 9 0.90 2.00 -8.26
N LEU A 10 1.39 1.70 -7.06
CA LEU A 10 2.57 0.86 -6.86
C LEU A 10 2.29 -0.65 -6.95
N ALA A 11 1.03 -1.08 -6.99
CA ALA A 11 0.70 -2.47 -6.68
C ALA A 11 -0.48 -3.06 -7.46
N GLU A 12 -0.83 -2.48 -8.61
CA GLU A 12 -1.79 -3.08 -9.52
C GLU A 12 -1.13 -4.28 -10.25
N ARG A 13 -1.19 -5.41 -9.52
CA ARG A 13 -1.07 -6.86 -9.78
C ARG A 13 0.11 -7.42 -10.58
N GLY A 14 1.03 -8.06 -9.86
CA GLY A 14 1.91 -9.11 -10.39
C GLY A 14 2.02 -10.28 -9.39
N GLY A 15 1.70 -11.49 -9.83
CA GLY A 15 1.99 -12.71 -9.09
C GLY A 15 3.48 -13.03 -9.20
N HIS A 16 4.13 -13.28 -8.06
CA HIS A 16 5.50 -13.76 -8.04
C HIS A 16 5.54 -15.26 -8.34
N THR A 17 6.31 -15.62 -9.35
CA THR A 17 6.89 -16.95 -9.53
C THR A 17 8.39 -16.73 -9.44
N GLU A 18 9.07 -17.46 -8.55
CA GLU A 18 10.51 -17.33 -8.32
C GLU A 18 11.30 -17.73 -9.57
N GLU A 19 11.86 -16.76 -10.29
CA GLU A 19 13.04 -16.94 -11.14
C GLU A 19 14.00 -15.76 -10.95
N ASP A 20 15.18 -16.08 -10.41
CA ASP A 20 16.23 -15.16 -9.98
C ASP A 20 16.98 -14.63 -11.22
N THR A 21 16.50 -13.52 -11.81
CA THR A 21 17.19 -12.86 -12.93
C THR A 21 17.95 -11.63 -12.42
N PRO A 22 19.30 -11.59 -12.53
CA PRO A 22 20.07 -10.44 -12.10
C PRO A 22 19.84 -9.27 -13.06
N LEU A 23 19.26 -8.18 -12.55
CA LEU A 23 19.17 -6.91 -13.26
C LEU A 23 20.58 -6.46 -13.68
N SER A 24 20.77 -6.26 -14.99
CA SER A 24 22.04 -5.82 -15.59
C SER A 24 22.55 -4.55 -14.90
N HIS A 25 23.79 -4.60 -14.40
CA HIS A 25 24.38 -3.58 -13.54
C HIS A 25 24.77 -2.34 -14.37
N ARG A 26 23.79 -1.49 -14.70
CA ARG A 26 24.03 -0.15 -15.25
C ARG A 26 24.44 0.79 -14.12
N GLU A 27 25.41 1.67 -14.38
CA GLU A 27 25.86 2.67 -13.40
C GLU A 27 24.70 3.57 -12.95
N ALA A 28 24.64 3.83 -11.63
CA ALA A 28 23.62 4.68 -11.05
C ALA A 28 23.74 6.12 -11.59
N THR A 29 22.60 6.79 -11.79
CA THR A 29 22.64 8.20 -12.21
C THR A 29 22.85 9.10 -10.99
N PRO A 30 23.44 10.31 -11.14
CA PRO A 30 23.62 11.23 -10.01
C PRO A 30 22.31 11.56 -9.27
N ALA A 31 21.19 11.63 -10.01
CA ALA A 31 19.86 11.85 -9.43
C ALA A 31 19.39 10.67 -8.56
N GLU A 32 19.71 9.45 -8.96
CA GLU A 32 19.40 8.24 -8.20
C GLU A 32 20.27 8.12 -6.94
N GLU A 33 21.56 8.47 -7.03
CA GLU A 33 22.45 8.53 -5.87
C GLU A 33 21.97 9.56 -4.85
N GLU A 34 21.49 10.72 -5.30
CA GLU A 34 20.92 11.73 -4.42
C GLU A 34 19.66 11.21 -3.71
N LEU A 35 18.75 10.54 -4.43
CA LEU A 35 17.55 9.93 -3.83
C LEU A 35 17.91 8.83 -2.84
N ARG A 36 18.91 7.98 -3.15
CA ARG A 36 19.42 6.98 -2.20
C ARG A 36 20.02 7.62 -0.96
N ALA A 37 20.79 8.70 -1.11
CA ALA A 37 21.33 9.44 0.04
C ALA A 37 20.21 10.05 0.91
N GLN A 38 19.17 10.61 0.29
CA GLN A 38 17.98 11.10 0.99
C GLN A 38 17.27 9.98 1.76
N LEU A 39 17.09 8.81 1.15
CA LEU A 39 16.42 7.66 1.78
C LEU A 39 17.26 6.98 2.85
N SER A 40 18.59 6.98 2.71
CA SER A 40 19.50 6.60 3.80
C SER A 40 19.32 7.54 5.01
N ALA A 41 19.17 8.84 4.77
CA ALA A 41 18.91 9.83 5.81
C ALA A 41 17.49 9.76 6.39
N ASN A 42 16.48 9.41 5.59
CA ASN A 42 15.09 9.19 6.01
C ASN A 42 14.42 8.10 5.16
N PRO A 43 14.38 6.84 5.61
CA PRO A 43 13.82 5.74 4.81
C PRO A 43 12.29 5.82 4.68
N ASN A 44 11.66 6.77 5.37
CA ASN A 44 10.22 7.03 5.32
C ASN A 44 9.90 8.30 4.51
N ASP A 45 10.89 8.89 3.81
CA ASP A 45 10.62 9.96 2.87
C ASP A 45 9.89 9.41 1.65
N ARG A 46 8.56 9.54 1.69
CA ARG A 46 7.71 9.09 0.61
C ARG A 46 8.08 9.71 -0.73
N LYS A 47 8.36 11.01 -0.81
CA LYS A 47 8.62 11.65 -2.11
C LYS A 47 9.90 11.11 -2.74
N ALA A 48 10.92 10.89 -1.92
CA ALA A 48 12.17 10.29 -2.38
C ALA A 48 11.97 8.83 -2.80
N PHE A 49 11.20 8.05 -2.03
CA PHE A 49 10.87 6.67 -2.37
C PHE A 49 10.13 6.60 -3.71
N ASP A 50 9.14 7.45 -3.93
CA ASP A 50 8.32 7.49 -5.16
C ASP A 50 9.18 7.77 -6.39
N ALA A 51 10.04 8.77 -6.28
CA ALA A 51 10.93 9.15 -7.37
C ALA A 51 11.92 8.04 -7.70
N LEU A 52 12.47 7.36 -6.68
CA LEU A 52 13.40 6.26 -6.88
C LEU A 52 12.70 5.00 -7.43
N ALA A 53 11.50 4.70 -6.92
CA ALA A 53 10.64 3.61 -7.41
C ALA A 53 10.32 3.79 -8.90
N GLU A 54 10.02 5.01 -9.34
CA GLU A 54 9.80 5.32 -10.75
C GLU A 54 11.04 5.02 -11.61
N ILE A 55 12.23 5.44 -11.16
CA ILE A 55 13.49 5.20 -11.87
C ILE A 55 13.75 3.69 -12.01
N VAL A 56 13.61 2.91 -10.94
CA VAL A 56 13.90 1.46 -10.99
C VAL A 56 12.87 0.69 -11.83
N ARG A 57 11.60 1.14 -11.86
CA ARG A 57 10.58 0.57 -12.75
C ARG A 57 10.86 0.81 -14.22
N GLN A 58 11.23 2.04 -14.58
CA GLN A 58 11.57 2.38 -15.97
C GLN A 58 12.76 1.52 -16.45
N ARG A 59 13.71 1.24 -15.56
CA ARG A 59 14.84 0.34 -15.88
C ARG A 59 14.43 -1.12 -16.02
N ALA A 60 13.50 -1.59 -15.20
CA ALA A 60 12.96 -2.94 -15.34
C ALA A 60 12.40 -3.15 -16.76
N ASP A 61 11.60 -2.20 -17.24
CA ASP A 61 11.04 -2.25 -18.61
C ASP A 61 12.10 -2.15 -19.72
N GLU A 62 13.10 -1.29 -19.54
CA GLU A 62 14.21 -1.17 -20.49
C GLU A 62 15.07 -2.44 -20.56
N GLY A 63 15.27 -3.10 -19.42
CA GLY A 63 15.98 -4.37 -19.30
C GLY A 63 15.28 -5.50 -20.06
N THR A 64 13.95 -5.59 -20.00
CA THR A 64 13.16 -6.56 -20.77
C THR A 64 13.34 -6.38 -22.28
N ARG A 65 13.43 -5.12 -22.75
CA ARG A 65 13.54 -4.81 -24.19
C ARG A 65 14.89 -5.22 -24.79
N LEU A 66 15.92 -5.32 -23.96
CA LEU A 66 17.32 -5.51 -24.40
C LEU A 66 17.83 -6.94 -24.24
N ASP A 67 17.06 -7.86 -23.65
CA ASP A 67 17.47 -9.26 -23.51
C ASP A 67 17.37 -10.01 -24.86
N PRO A 68 18.50 -10.35 -25.52
CA PRO A 68 18.50 -11.04 -26.81
C PRO A 68 18.32 -12.56 -26.66
N LEU A 69 18.28 -13.10 -25.43
CA LEU A 69 18.24 -14.54 -25.15
C LEU A 69 16.83 -15.05 -24.76
N THR A 70 15.86 -14.16 -24.58
CA THR A 70 14.42 -14.49 -24.42
C THR A 70 13.63 -14.40 -25.73
N GLY A 71 14.30 -14.11 -26.86
CA GLY A 71 13.68 -14.11 -28.18
C GLY A 71 13.48 -15.52 -28.73
N ASP A 72 12.30 -16.11 -28.51
CA ASP A 72 11.81 -17.21 -29.32
C ASP A 72 11.38 -16.63 -30.69
N PRO A 73 12.08 -16.92 -31.81
CA PRO A 73 11.78 -16.32 -33.11
C PRO A 73 10.42 -16.79 -33.69
N ASP A 74 9.83 -17.85 -33.13
CA ASP A 74 8.53 -18.41 -33.55
C ASP A 74 7.42 -18.22 -32.50
N ALA A 75 7.64 -17.40 -31.47
CA ALA A 75 6.54 -16.89 -30.67
C ALA A 75 5.74 -15.91 -31.54
N GLU A 76 4.71 -16.41 -32.22
CA GLU A 76 3.63 -15.61 -32.77
C GLU A 76 3.28 -14.53 -31.74
N VAL A 77 3.24 -13.29 -32.21
CA VAL A 77 2.88 -12.10 -31.44
C VAL A 77 1.38 -12.16 -31.12
N ASP A 78 0.98 -13.12 -30.30
CA ASP A 78 -0.34 -13.21 -29.65
C ASP A 78 -0.27 -12.62 -28.22
N GLY A 79 0.67 -11.70 -28.03
CA GLY A 79 0.96 -11.03 -26.77
C GLY A 79 1.17 -9.54 -26.93
N ALA A 80 0.48 -8.88 -27.89
CA ALA A 80 0.00 -7.55 -27.59
C ALA A 80 -0.95 -7.75 -26.40
N ALA A 81 -0.41 -7.69 -25.17
CA ALA A 81 -1.21 -7.59 -23.96
C ALA A 81 -2.28 -6.55 -24.28
N ALA A 82 -3.50 -7.01 -24.47
CA ALA A 82 -4.61 -6.17 -24.85
C ALA A 82 -4.62 -5.08 -23.78
N ALA A 83 -4.25 -3.86 -24.18
CA ALA A 83 -4.28 -2.73 -23.27
C ALA A 83 -5.69 -2.77 -22.65
N PRO A 84 -5.82 -2.88 -21.32
CA PRO A 84 -7.13 -2.93 -20.71
C PRO A 84 -7.91 -1.72 -21.22
N ALA A 85 -9.11 -1.98 -21.75
CA ALA A 85 -9.95 -0.96 -22.40
C ALA A 85 -10.27 0.23 -21.46
N ASP A 86 -10.09 0.01 -20.16
CA ASP A 86 -10.06 1.02 -19.12
C ASP A 86 -8.60 1.35 -18.81
N GLY A 87 -8.08 2.49 -19.29
CA GLY A 87 -6.66 2.92 -19.25
C GLY A 87 -5.93 2.89 -17.89
N THR A 88 -5.77 1.70 -17.34
CA THR A 88 -5.19 1.35 -16.05
C THR A 88 -3.97 0.49 -16.36
N THR A 89 -2.78 1.08 -16.27
CA THR A 89 -1.53 0.39 -16.55
C THR A 89 -1.16 -0.47 -15.34
N GLU A 90 -1.52 -1.76 -15.36
CA GLU A 90 -1.02 -2.76 -14.40
C GLU A 90 0.52 -2.86 -14.54
N LEU A 91 1.23 -2.97 -13.42
CA LEU A 91 2.68 -3.07 -13.39
C LEU A 91 3.11 -4.48 -13.79
N THR A 92 4.21 -4.59 -14.54
CA THR A 92 4.79 -5.90 -14.90
C THR A 92 5.38 -6.58 -13.66
N THR A 93 5.52 -7.90 -13.68
CA THR A 93 6.19 -8.65 -12.60
C THR A 93 7.59 -8.10 -12.33
N GLN A 94 8.36 -7.81 -13.38
CA GLN A 94 9.72 -7.26 -13.25
C GLN A 94 9.76 -5.87 -12.61
N GLN A 95 8.76 -5.02 -12.88
CA GLN A 95 8.61 -3.73 -12.20
C GLN A 95 8.31 -3.91 -10.71
N ASN A 96 7.45 -4.87 -10.36
CA ASN A 96 7.16 -5.21 -8.96
C ASN A 96 8.39 -5.80 -8.26
N ASP A 97 9.17 -6.66 -8.92
CA ASP A 97 10.44 -7.19 -8.40
C ASP A 97 11.45 -6.06 -8.12
N ALA A 98 11.55 -5.08 -9.02
CA ALA A 98 12.44 -3.93 -8.84
C ALA A 98 12.03 -3.04 -7.66
N ILE A 99 10.71 -2.82 -7.47
CA ILE A 99 10.21 -2.09 -6.29
C ILE A 99 10.44 -2.92 -5.02
N TRP A 100 10.24 -4.22 -5.08
CA TRP A 100 10.50 -5.13 -3.96
C TRP A 100 11.94 -5.03 -3.50
N ALA A 101 12.90 -5.17 -4.42
CA ALA A 101 14.33 -5.09 -4.12
C ALA A 101 14.71 -3.75 -3.49
N LEU A 102 14.16 -2.63 -4.00
CA LEU A 102 14.35 -1.30 -3.41
C LEU A 102 13.78 -1.23 -1.99
N ALA A 103 12.56 -1.74 -1.78
CA ALA A 103 11.92 -1.71 -0.47
C ALA A 103 12.67 -2.59 0.54
N GLU A 104 13.18 -3.74 0.11
CA GLU A 104 13.99 -4.65 0.92
C GLU A 104 15.32 -4.02 1.34
N GLU A 105 16.02 -3.36 0.42
CA GLU A 105 17.25 -2.58 0.70
C GLU A 105 17.01 -1.61 1.87
N LEU A 106 15.91 -0.85 1.82
CA LEU A 106 15.60 0.18 2.81
C LEU A 106 15.02 -0.40 4.13
N ALA A 107 14.30 -1.53 4.06
CA ALA A 107 13.65 -2.15 5.21
C ALA A 107 14.64 -2.62 6.28
N GLY A 108 15.91 -2.85 5.91
CA GLY A 108 17.00 -3.15 6.83
C GLY A 108 17.28 -2.05 7.86
N THR A 109 16.83 -0.82 7.63
CA THR A 109 17.00 0.29 8.58
C THR A 109 16.01 0.18 9.74
N PRO A 110 16.42 0.27 11.03
CA PRO A 110 15.53 0.04 12.18
C PRO A 110 14.31 0.95 12.29
N ARG A 111 14.37 2.15 11.69
CA ARG A 111 13.26 3.13 11.66
C ARG A 111 12.43 3.10 10.39
N ALA A 112 12.74 2.21 9.44
CA ALA A 112 12.02 2.10 8.18
C ALA A 112 10.70 1.37 8.42
N TRP A 113 9.59 2.11 8.40
CA TRP A 113 8.24 1.55 8.43
C TRP A 113 7.58 1.62 7.05
N LEU A 114 7.88 2.66 6.26
CA LEU A 114 7.28 2.83 4.94
C LEU A 114 7.66 1.71 3.96
N PRO A 115 8.95 1.29 3.85
CA PRO A 115 9.31 0.18 2.97
C PRO A 115 8.64 -1.15 3.36
N LEU A 116 8.41 -1.39 4.67
CA LEU A 116 7.68 -2.57 5.13
C LEU A 116 6.22 -2.57 4.67
N VAL A 117 5.56 -1.42 4.66
CA VAL A 117 4.19 -1.27 4.12
C VAL A 117 4.18 -1.52 2.60
N VAL A 118 5.19 -1.03 1.87
CA VAL A 118 5.30 -1.28 0.42
C VAL A 118 5.50 -2.77 0.14
N MET A 119 6.42 -3.44 0.83
CA MET A 119 6.62 -4.89 0.68
C MET A 119 5.34 -5.66 1.03
N ALA A 120 4.65 -5.30 2.12
CA ALA A 120 3.40 -5.94 2.47
C ALA A 120 2.34 -5.81 1.37
N ARG A 121 2.28 -4.65 0.70
CA ARG A 121 1.36 -4.43 -0.42
C ARG A 121 1.68 -5.32 -1.62
N LEU A 122 2.95 -5.45 -1.97
CA LEU A 122 3.42 -6.26 -3.10
C LEU A 122 3.20 -7.77 -2.85
N SER A 123 3.34 -8.22 -1.60
CA SER A 123 3.16 -9.64 -1.26
C SER A 123 1.76 -10.01 -0.78
N LEU A 124 0.79 -9.09 -0.71
CA LEU A 124 -0.49 -9.36 -0.04
C LEU A 124 -1.25 -10.54 -0.67
N ASP A 125 -1.19 -10.67 -2.00
CA ASP A 125 -1.92 -11.71 -2.73
C ASP A 125 -1.15 -13.05 -2.78
N SER A 126 0.19 -13.02 -2.79
CA SER A 126 1.06 -14.20 -2.89
C SER A 126 1.52 -14.76 -1.55
N ASP A 127 1.77 -13.90 -0.57
CA ASP A 127 2.23 -14.21 0.80
C ASP A 127 1.53 -13.28 1.81
N ARG A 128 0.25 -13.57 2.05
CA ARG A 128 -0.59 -12.80 2.98
C ARG A 128 -0.04 -12.82 4.40
N GLU A 129 0.46 -13.96 4.88
CA GLU A 129 1.00 -14.06 6.25
C GLU A 129 2.25 -13.19 6.41
N GLY A 130 3.18 -13.25 5.45
CA GLY A 130 4.35 -12.38 5.46
C GLY A 130 4.03 -10.91 5.24
N ALA A 131 3.00 -10.58 4.44
CA ALA A 131 2.50 -9.21 4.35
C ALA A 131 2.05 -8.71 5.72
N MET A 132 1.24 -9.49 6.44
CA MET A 132 0.76 -9.12 7.78
C MET A 132 1.91 -9.00 8.77
N ARG A 133 2.91 -9.89 8.78
CA ARG A 133 4.10 -9.76 9.64
C ARG A 133 4.85 -8.44 9.41
N ARG A 134 5.00 -8.03 8.14
CA ARG A 134 5.64 -6.75 7.79
C ARG A 134 4.83 -5.55 8.27
N LEU A 135 3.49 -5.59 8.17
CA LEU A 135 2.63 -4.51 8.70
C LEU A 135 2.71 -4.40 10.22
N ASN A 136 2.72 -5.52 10.95
CA ASN A 136 2.93 -5.50 12.40
C ASN A 136 4.26 -4.82 12.75
N LEU A 137 5.36 -5.23 12.10
CA LEU A 137 6.67 -4.63 12.32
C LEU A 137 6.71 -3.13 11.96
N ALA A 138 5.98 -2.70 10.93
CA ALA A 138 5.86 -1.28 10.59
C ALA A 138 5.22 -0.48 11.74
N CYS A 139 4.13 -0.99 12.32
CA CYS A 139 3.45 -0.38 13.46
C CYS A 139 4.28 -0.43 14.75
N GLU A 140 5.13 -1.45 14.93
CA GLU A 140 6.09 -1.49 16.04
C GLU A 140 7.17 -0.40 15.92
N ARG A 141 7.63 -0.11 14.70
CA ARG A 141 8.66 0.89 14.41
C ARG A 141 8.15 2.33 14.44
N GLU A 142 6.83 2.54 14.33
CA GLU A 142 6.20 3.84 14.16
C GLU A 142 4.94 3.93 15.02
N THR A 143 5.01 4.67 16.13
CA THR A 143 3.97 4.73 17.16
C THR A 143 3.09 5.98 17.11
N THR A 144 3.36 6.92 16.19
CA THR A 144 2.49 8.09 15.98
C THR A 144 1.20 7.71 15.24
N GLY A 145 1.14 6.52 14.65
CA GLY A 145 -0.03 6.00 13.95
C GLY A 145 -0.04 6.27 12.46
N LEU A 146 1.02 6.84 11.90
CA LEU A 146 1.23 6.95 10.46
C LEU A 146 1.33 5.56 9.83
N ALA A 147 2.15 4.66 10.37
CA ALA A 147 2.25 3.31 9.82
C ALA A 147 0.91 2.58 9.87
N LEU A 148 0.16 2.71 10.98
CA LEU A 148 -1.17 2.12 11.10
C LEU A 148 -2.17 2.70 10.08
N THR A 149 -2.18 4.03 9.92
CA THR A 149 -3.03 4.71 8.93
C THR A 149 -2.77 4.13 7.53
N HIS A 150 -1.50 4.02 7.15
CA HIS A 150 -1.11 3.50 5.84
C HIS A 150 -1.45 2.01 5.68
N ALA A 151 -1.22 1.19 6.72
CA ALA A 151 -1.49 -0.24 6.70
C ALA A 151 -2.99 -0.55 6.55
N VAL A 152 -3.84 0.12 7.34
CA VAL A 152 -5.30 -0.08 7.28
C VAL A 152 -5.84 0.36 5.93
N ALA A 153 -5.40 1.51 5.44
CA ALA A 153 -5.87 2.02 4.16
C ALA A 153 -5.41 1.13 2.98
N MET A 154 -4.18 0.61 3.05
CA MET A 154 -3.66 -0.39 2.10
C MET A 154 -4.52 -1.66 2.08
N LEU A 155 -4.90 -2.20 3.24
CA LEU A 155 -5.75 -3.39 3.34
C LEU A 155 -7.15 -3.12 2.77
N ARG A 156 -7.74 -1.95 3.06
CA ARG A 156 -9.04 -1.54 2.48
C ARG A 156 -9.00 -1.48 0.96
N ASP A 157 -8.00 -0.80 0.40
CA ASP A 157 -7.83 -0.64 -1.04
C ASP A 157 -7.64 -2.00 -1.76
N ALA A 158 -7.07 -2.99 -1.06
CA ALA A 158 -6.93 -4.36 -1.56
C ALA A 158 -8.20 -5.22 -1.40
N GLY A 159 -9.33 -4.64 -0.96
CA GLY A 159 -10.57 -5.37 -0.68
C GLY A 159 -10.55 -6.20 0.60
N ALA A 160 -9.50 -6.09 1.42
CA ALA A 160 -9.33 -6.79 2.70
C ALA A 160 -9.88 -5.97 3.87
N ALA A 161 -11.03 -5.28 3.70
CA ALA A 161 -11.58 -4.37 4.70
C ALA A 161 -11.88 -5.04 6.06
N THR A 162 -12.25 -6.33 6.07
CA THR A 162 -12.40 -7.09 7.33
C THR A 162 -11.08 -7.25 8.08
N GLU A 163 -9.99 -7.57 7.37
CA GLU A 163 -8.66 -7.65 7.95
C GLU A 163 -8.20 -6.27 8.42
N ALA A 164 -8.52 -5.22 7.66
CA ALA A 164 -8.22 -3.83 8.01
C ALA A 164 -8.87 -3.42 9.35
N VAL A 165 -10.12 -3.80 9.61
CA VAL A 165 -10.78 -3.55 10.90
C VAL A 165 -10.05 -4.29 12.03
N THR A 166 -9.83 -5.60 11.88
CA THR A 166 -9.20 -6.42 12.93
C THR A 166 -7.79 -5.94 13.25
N PHE A 167 -6.98 -5.69 12.21
CA PHE A 167 -5.62 -5.18 12.34
C PHE A 167 -5.60 -3.78 12.96
N GLY A 168 -6.48 -2.92 12.49
CA GLY A 168 -6.68 -1.55 12.96
C GLY A 168 -6.94 -1.48 14.45
N VAL A 169 -7.99 -2.17 14.92
CA VAL A 169 -8.39 -2.19 16.34
C VAL A 169 -7.27 -2.73 17.22
N ALA A 170 -6.57 -3.79 16.80
CA ALA A 170 -5.48 -4.39 17.57
C ALA A 170 -4.29 -3.42 17.81
N HIS A 171 -4.04 -2.50 16.87
CA HIS A 171 -2.89 -1.58 16.93
C HIS A 171 -3.28 -0.15 17.30
N TRP A 172 -4.57 0.15 17.41
CA TRP A 172 -5.06 1.53 17.60
C TRP A 172 -4.52 2.16 18.90
N ASP A 173 -4.46 1.39 19.99
CA ASP A 173 -3.92 1.86 21.27
C ASP A 173 -2.42 2.15 21.22
N LEU A 174 -1.66 1.42 20.39
CA LEU A 174 -0.23 1.63 20.18
C LEU A 174 0.06 2.87 19.32
N ALA A 175 -0.86 3.20 18.41
CA ALA A 175 -0.77 4.29 17.45
C ALA A 175 -1.15 5.68 18.03
N SER A 176 -1.11 5.85 19.35
CA SER A 176 -1.52 7.08 20.05
C SER A 176 -2.97 7.54 19.79
N ARG A 177 -3.83 6.66 19.23
CA ARG A 177 -5.22 6.93 18.85
C ARG A 177 -5.41 8.17 17.97
N THR A 178 -4.57 8.35 16.95
CA THR A 178 -4.70 9.49 16.04
C THR A 178 -5.96 9.43 15.17
N ALA A 179 -6.50 10.61 14.83
CA ALA A 179 -7.66 10.73 13.95
C ALA A 179 -7.45 10.12 12.56
N GLY A 180 -6.21 10.14 12.06
CA GLY A 180 -5.85 9.51 10.79
C GLY A 180 -6.08 8.00 10.81
N ALA A 181 -5.42 7.30 11.73
CA ALA A 181 -5.54 5.85 11.84
C ALA A 181 -6.97 5.44 12.19
N GLY A 182 -7.59 6.19 13.11
CA GLY A 182 -8.95 5.89 13.51
C GLY A 182 -9.99 6.06 12.41
N GLY A 183 -9.84 7.10 11.58
CA GLY A 183 -10.70 7.30 10.43
C GLY A 183 -10.63 6.16 9.43
N GLU A 184 -9.44 5.63 9.15
CA GLU A 184 -9.28 4.49 8.23
C GLU A 184 -9.97 3.23 8.75
N VAL A 185 -9.89 2.94 10.05
CA VAL A 185 -10.54 1.76 10.65
C VAL A 185 -12.05 1.91 10.70
N ILE A 186 -12.57 3.11 11.02
CA ILE A 186 -14.01 3.41 10.97
C ILE A 186 -14.53 3.21 9.55
N MET A 187 -13.81 3.71 8.55
CA MET A 187 -14.19 3.52 7.15
C MET A 187 -14.18 2.04 6.74
N ALA A 188 -13.20 1.25 7.19
CA ALA A 188 -13.20 -0.21 6.97
C ALA A 188 -14.41 -0.90 7.61
N ALA A 189 -14.84 -0.45 8.80
CA ALA A 189 -16.03 -0.96 9.47
C ALA A 189 -17.30 -0.63 8.66
N LEU A 190 -17.41 0.60 8.12
CA LEU A 190 -18.51 0.99 7.26
C LEU A 190 -18.56 0.19 5.95
N GLU A 191 -17.41 -0.05 5.31
CA GLU A 191 -17.29 -0.85 4.08
C GLU A 191 -17.72 -2.31 4.29
N THR A 192 -17.52 -2.84 5.49
CA THR A 192 -17.93 -4.20 5.86
C THR A 192 -19.34 -4.28 6.43
N GLY A 193 -20.09 -3.16 6.46
CA GLY A 193 -21.45 -3.09 7.00
C GLY A 193 -21.54 -3.20 8.51
N ARG A 194 -20.42 -3.10 9.23
CA ARG A 194 -20.35 -3.16 10.71
C ARG A 194 -20.65 -1.79 11.32
N ILE A 195 -21.87 -1.32 11.14
CA ILE A 195 -22.26 0.08 11.44
C ILE A 195 -22.16 0.37 12.95
N GLU A 196 -22.59 -0.55 13.81
CA GLU A 196 -22.52 -0.36 15.27
C GLU A 196 -21.06 -0.36 15.78
N GLU A 197 -20.18 -1.12 15.12
CA GLU A 197 -18.74 -1.07 15.40
C GLU A 197 -18.16 0.28 14.99
N ALA A 198 -18.50 0.77 13.79
CA ALA A 198 -18.07 2.08 13.30
C ALA A 198 -18.48 3.21 14.27
N ARG A 199 -19.72 3.18 14.78
CA ARG A 199 -20.19 4.14 15.81
C ARG A 199 -19.37 4.05 17.11
N ARG A 200 -19.18 2.84 17.67
CA ARG A 200 -18.37 2.65 18.89
C ARG A 200 -16.93 3.18 18.74
N LEU A 201 -16.33 2.95 17.57
CA LEU A 201 -14.99 3.42 17.26
C LEU A 201 -14.93 4.95 17.11
N LEU A 202 -15.94 5.56 16.50
CA LEU A 202 -16.08 7.02 16.40
C LEU A 202 -16.23 7.68 17.77
N ASP A 203 -17.12 7.18 18.63
CA ASP A 203 -17.31 7.70 19.99
C ASP A 203 -16.00 7.64 20.79
N SER A 204 -15.25 6.54 20.63
CA SER A 204 -13.93 6.37 21.26
C SER A 204 -12.90 7.38 20.74
N LEU A 205 -12.98 7.74 19.46
CA LEU A 205 -12.08 8.70 18.82
C LEU A 205 -12.40 10.16 19.23
N GLU A 206 -13.68 10.52 19.32
CA GLU A 206 -14.15 11.82 19.82
C GLU A 206 -13.69 12.10 21.25
N GLY A 207 -13.67 11.05 22.09
CA GLY A 207 -13.14 11.15 23.45
C GLY A 207 -11.63 11.41 23.51
N ALA A 208 -10.88 11.08 22.46
CA ALA A 208 -9.42 11.19 22.40
C ALA A 208 -8.92 12.42 21.62
N SER A 209 -9.69 12.92 20.66
CA SER A 209 -9.29 14.03 19.78
C SER A 209 -10.49 14.82 19.28
N SER A 210 -10.28 16.10 18.95
CA SER A 210 -11.26 16.93 18.24
C SER A 210 -10.62 17.43 16.96
N SER A 211 -11.13 16.98 15.81
CA SER A 211 -10.65 17.40 14.49
C SER A 211 -11.81 17.47 13.50
N ALA A 212 -11.67 18.30 12.46
CA ALA A 212 -12.68 18.41 11.41
C ALA A 212 -12.95 17.06 10.70
N GLN A 213 -11.92 16.21 10.58
CA GLN A 213 -12.05 14.85 10.04
C GLN A 213 -13.05 14.00 10.83
N ILE A 214 -13.11 14.16 12.15
CA ILE A 214 -14.06 13.43 12.99
C ILE A 214 -15.51 13.84 12.65
N GLY A 215 -15.76 15.13 12.42
CA GLY A 215 -17.08 15.60 11.97
C GLY A 215 -17.46 15.10 10.57
N ASP A 216 -16.51 14.83 9.68
CA ASP A 216 -16.77 14.18 8.40
C ASP A 216 -17.14 12.71 8.58
N LEU A 217 -16.44 12.00 9.47
CA LEU A 217 -16.70 10.60 9.81
C LEU A 217 -18.07 10.43 10.48
N ASP A 218 -18.44 11.32 11.40
CA ASP A 218 -19.75 11.29 12.04
C ASP A 218 -20.89 11.36 11.02
N ARG A 219 -20.82 12.29 10.06
CA ARG A 219 -21.79 12.38 8.97
C ARG A 219 -21.87 11.10 8.13
N LEU A 220 -20.74 10.42 7.91
CA LEU A 220 -20.71 9.14 7.17
C LEU A 220 -21.36 8.01 7.96
N VAL A 221 -21.10 7.93 9.27
CA VAL A 221 -21.69 6.94 10.17
C VAL A 221 -23.20 7.17 10.28
N GLU A 222 -23.65 8.41 10.51
CA GLU A 222 -25.07 8.78 10.56
C GLU A 222 -25.81 8.39 9.27
N ALA A 223 -25.20 8.67 8.11
CA ALA A 223 -25.77 8.29 6.83
C ALA A 223 -25.89 6.77 6.67
N ALA A 224 -24.91 6.00 7.16
CA ALA A 224 -24.97 4.54 7.14
C ALA A 224 -26.07 3.99 8.08
N GLU A 225 -26.19 4.53 9.29
CA GLU A 225 -27.24 4.17 10.25
C GLU A 225 -28.64 4.46 9.69
N ALA A 226 -28.82 5.62 9.03
CA ALA A 226 -30.09 5.98 8.39
C ALA A 226 -30.48 5.00 7.28
N ARG A 227 -29.51 4.61 6.43
CA ARG A 227 -29.73 3.59 5.38
C ARG A 227 -30.07 2.22 5.95
N HIS A 228 -29.44 1.83 7.06
CA HIS A 228 -29.70 0.54 7.70
C HIS A 228 -31.08 0.49 8.38
N ARG A 229 -31.55 1.63 8.91
CA ARG A 229 -32.87 1.74 9.55
C ARG A 229 -34.01 1.87 8.55
N ALA A 230 -33.75 2.38 7.35
CA ALA A 230 -34.74 2.42 6.29
C ALA A 230 -35.09 0.98 5.88
N PRO A 231 -36.35 0.52 6.05
CA PRO A 231 -36.74 -0.77 5.52
C PRO A 231 -36.50 -0.73 4.01
N THR A 232 -35.84 -1.76 3.47
CA THR A 232 -35.79 -2.02 2.03
C THR A 232 -37.24 -2.08 1.53
N GLY A 233 -37.72 -0.97 1.01
CA GLY A 233 -39.02 -0.90 0.35
C GLY A 233 -38.90 -1.56 -1.00
N GLU A 234 -39.62 -2.67 -1.14
CA GLU A 234 -39.98 -3.42 -2.37
C GLU A 234 -38.89 -4.22 -3.09
#